data_AF-A0A7K0KFZ8-F1
#
_entry.id   AF-A0A7K0KFZ8-F1
#
_cell.length_a   1.000
_cell.length_b   1.000
_cell.length_c   1.000
_cell.angle_alpha   90.00
_cell.angle_beta   90.00
_cell.angle_gamma   90.00
#
_symmetry.space_group_name_H-M   'P 1'
#
loop_
_entity.id
_entity.type
_entity.pdbx_description
1 polymer ?
#
loop_
_entity_poly.entity_id
_entity_poly.type
_entity_poly.pdbx_seq_one_letter_code
_entity_poly.pdbx_strand_id
1 'polypeptide(L)'
;MRPELLYSIADVINAHGDTYHAVVPFAKHDYMVQEGSRLVRSSCYVLRVMLSGKAKNHVRRTVWNVYEGDMDKIIQKISRRDKAFAERMKTCNPSPRDVEWIIRRATLKSLTLKISNSSYHLYVDCIKN
;
A
#
# COMPACT_ATOMS: atom_id res chain seq x y z
N MET A 1 0.32 8.82 -9.66
CA MET A 1 -0.97 8.28 -9.18
C MET A 1 -1.98 9.41 -9.02
N ARG A 2 -3.27 9.13 -9.26
CA ARG A 2 -4.36 10.07 -8.97
C ARG A 2 -4.64 10.11 -7.45
N PRO A 3 -4.78 11.28 -6.81
CA PRO A 3 -5.04 11.37 -5.37
C PRO A 3 -6.29 10.61 -4.93
N GLU A 4 -7.33 10.57 -5.76
CA GLU A 4 -8.60 9.88 -5.46
C GLU A 4 -8.41 8.38 -5.29
N LEU A 5 -7.51 7.77 -6.08
CA LEU A 5 -7.18 6.36 -5.94
C LEU A 5 -6.44 6.09 -4.63
N LEU A 6 -5.58 7.03 -4.21
CA LEU A 6 -4.85 6.92 -2.94
C LEU A 6 -5.80 6.97 -1.74
N TYR A 7 -6.80 7.86 -1.79
CA TYR A 7 -7.86 7.94 -0.77
C TYR A 7 -8.71 6.67 -0.76
N SER A 8 -9.14 6.19 -1.92
CA SER A 8 -9.91 4.95 -2.03
C SER A 8 -9.14 3.74 -1.49
N ILE A 9 -7.82 3.66 -1.73
CA ILE A 9 -6.96 2.64 -1.12
C ILE A 9 -6.98 2.74 0.41
N ALA A 10 -6.86 3.96 0.97
CA ALA A 10 -6.91 4.17 2.42
C ALA A 10 -8.27 3.77 3.01
N ASP A 11 -9.36 4.13 2.34
CA ASP A 11 -10.73 3.80 2.75
C ASP A 11 -10.96 2.29 2.77
N VAL A 12 -10.49 1.56 1.74
CA VAL A 12 -10.58 0.09 1.70
C VAL A 12 -9.79 -0.54 2.85
N ILE A 13 -8.62 -0.01 3.21
CA ILE A 13 -7.87 -0.53 4.37
C ILE A 13 -8.66 -0.30 5.66
N ASN A 14 -9.20 0.91 5.85
CA ASN A 14 -9.92 1.27 7.06
C ASN A 14 -11.30 0.58 7.18
N ALA A 15 -11.95 0.26 6.05
CA ALA A 15 -13.25 -0.41 6.03
C ALA A 15 -13.15 -1.92 6.24
N HIS A 16 -12.01 -2.53 5.90
CA HIS A 16 -11.84 -3.99 5.92
C HIS A 16 -10.76 -4.49 6.89
N GLY A 17 -10.01 -3.60 7.55
CA GLY A 17 -8.92 -3.94 8.44
C GLY A 17 -9.19 -3.57 9.90
N ASP A 18 -9.12 -4.56 10.79
CA ASP A 18 -9.23 -4.33 12.24
C ASP A 18 -7.86 -3.99 12.88
N THR A 19 -6.78 -4.44 12.23
CA THR A 19 -5.41 -4.39 12.79
C THR A 19 -4.62 -3.18 12.33
N TYR A 20 -4.98 -2.57 11.20
CA TYR A 20 -4.22 -1.47 10.61
C TYR A 20 -5.14 -0.31 10.29
N HIS A 21 -4.61 0.90 10.47
CA HIS A 21 -5.25 2.15 10.10
C HIS A 21 -4.42 2.86 9.03
N ALA A 22 -5.05 3.29 7.95
CA ALA A 22 -4.41 3.99 6.85
C ALA A 22 -4.84 5.46 6.80
N VAL A 23 -3.86 6.34 6.64
CA VAL A 23 -4.06 7.79 6.52
C VAL A 23 -3.20 8.32 5.38
N VAL A 24 -3.74 9.25 4.61
CA VAL A 24 -2.97 10.05 3.65
C VAL A 24 -2.69 11.41 4.30
N PRO A 25 -1.45 11.73 4.68
CA PRO A 25 -1.13 13.04 5.24
C PRO A 25 -1.45 14.15 4.23
N PHE A 26 -2.01 15.26 4.70
CA PHE A 26 -2.29 16.44 3.87
C PHE A 26 -1.03 17.05 3.26
N ALA A 27 0.10 16.94 3.95
CA ALA A 27 1.38 17.43 3.47
C ALA A 27 2.06 16.40 2.55
N LYS A 28 2.55 16.87 1.41
CA LYS A 28 3.43 16.08 0.56
C LYS A 28 4.75 15.82 1.29
N HIS A 29 5.34 14.65 1.01
CA HIS A 29 6.66 14.30 1.49
C HIS A 29 7.70 14.70 0.46
N ASP A 30 8.67 15.51 0.88
CA ASP A 30 9.78 15.91 0.03
C ASP A 30 10.90 14.87 0.08
N TYR A 31 11.45 14.56 -1.08
CA TYR A 31 12.56 13.63 -1.23
C TYR A 31 13.43 14.02 -2.42
N MET A 32 14.62 13.44 -2.52
CA MET A 32 15.55 13.70 -3.62
C MET A 32 15.52 12.53 -4.61
N VAL A 33 15.36 12.84 -5.89
CA VAL A 33 15.43 11.88 -7.00
C VAL A 33 16.71 12.15 -7.79
N GLN A 34 17.42 11.09 -8.16
CA GLN A 34 18.54 11.21 -9.08
C GLN A 34 18.04 11.25 -10.52
N GLU A 35 18.27 12.37 -11.20
CA GLU A 35 17.99 12.56 -12.62
C GLU A 35 19.32 12.76 -13.37
N GLY A 36 19.83 11.67 -13.95
CA GLY A 36 21.16 11.65 -14.56
C GLY A 36 22.26 11.94 -13.54
N SER A 37 22.97 13.06 -13.71
CA SER A 37 24.04 13.52 -12.83
C SER A 37 23.58 14.49 -11.73
N ARG A 38 22.28 14.80 -11.63
CA ARG A 38 21.74 15.77 -10.68
C ARG A 38 20.79 15.14 -9.68
N LEU A 39 20.80 15.67 -8.46
CA LEU A 39 19.78 15.39 -7.45
C LEU A 39 18.73 16.50 -7.52
N VAL A 40 17.50 16.12 -7.84
CA VAL A 40 16.35 17.02 -7.98
C VAL A 40 15.39 16.78 -6.82
N ARG A 41 14.90 17.86 -6.20
CA ARG A 41 13.87 17.77 -5.16
C ARG A 41 12.53 17.43 -5.81
N SER A 42 11.90 16.39 -5.30
CA SER A 42 10.56 15.95 -5.69
C SER A 42 9.68 15.89 -4.45
N SER A 43 8.36 15.96 -4.66
CA SER A 43 7.36 15.92 -3.59
C SER A 43 6.24 14.97 -4.00
N CYS A 44 5.82 14.09 -3.09
CA CYS A 44 4.78 13.10 -3.39
C CYS A 44 3.85 12.87 -2.20
N TYR A 45 2.64 12.36 -2.45
CA TYR A 45 1.83 11.85 -1.35
C TYR A 45 2.32 10.48 -0.88
N VAL A 46 2.04 10.20 0.38
CA VAL A 46 2.42 8.96 1.05
C VAL A 46 1.18 8.38 1.71
N LEU A 47 0.93 7.09 1.51
CA LEU A 47 -0.02 6.36 2.33
C LEU A 47 0.69 5.90 3.60
N ARG A 48 0.28 6.44 4.74
CA ARG A 48 0.78 6.02 6.04
C ARG A 48 -0.13 4.95 6.61
N VAL A 49 0.38 3.73 6.73
CA VAL A 49 -0.30 2.62 7.40
C VAL A 49 0.29 2.44 8.79
N MET A 50 -0.57 2.40 9.80
CA MET A 50 -0.20 2.30 11.21
C MET A 50 -0.87 1.08 11.82
N LEU A 51 -0.20 0.42 12.75
CA LEU A 51 -0.81 -0.65 13.54
C LEU A 51 -1.83 -0.03 14.52
N SER A 52 -3.05 -0.55 14.51
CA SER A 52 -4.11 -0.19 15.45
C SER A 52 -3.88 -0.88 16.80
N GLY A 53 -4.04 -0.14 17.90
CA GLY A 53 -3.93 -0.67 19.27
C GLY A 53 -2.53 -0.65 19.89
N LYS A 54 -2.37 -1.28 21.05
CA LYS A 54 -1.09 -1.36 21.76
C LYS A 54 -0.17 -2.37 21.07
N ALA A 55 0.94 -1.88 20.53
CA ALA A 55 2.01 -2.74 20.04
C ALA A 55 2.51 -3.62 21.18
N LYS A 56 2.50 -4.95 20.99
CA LYS A 56 3.18 -5.87 21.92
C LYS A 56 4.68 -5.54 21.89
N ASN A 57 5.38 -5.66 23.03
CA ASN A 57 6.78 -5.25 23.24
C ASN A 57 7.82 -5.81 22.22
N HIS A 58 7.44 -6.76 21.36
CA HIS A 58 8.29 -7.35 20.31
C HIS A 58 7.98 -6.84 18.89
N VAL A 59 7.00 -5.98 18.69
CA VAL A 59 6.67 -5.41 17.37
C VAL A 59 7.66 -4.29 17.05
N ARG A 60 8.60 -4.57 16.16
CA ARG A 60 9.68 -3.63 15.80
C ARG A 60 9.24 -2.49 14.87
N ARG A 61 8.11 -2.64 14.16
CA ARG A 61 7.60 -1.63 13.22
C ARG A 61 6.10 -1.47 13.38
N THR A 62 5.68 -0.27 13.70
CA THR A 62 4.27 0.10 13.90
C THR A 62 3.74 1.04 12.82
N VAL A 63 4.63 1.57 11.97
CA VAL A 63 4.30 2.52 10.91
C VAL A 63 5.02 2.17 9.61
N TRP A 64 4.27 2.22 8.51
CA TRP A 64 4.76 2.06 7.15
C TRP A 64 4.35 3.28 6.33
N ASN A 65 5.32 3.92 5.70
CA ASN A 65 5.10 4.96 4.71
C ASN A 65 5.24 4.32 3.33
N VAL A 66 4.15 4.30 2.58
CA VAL A 66 4.09 3.73 1.23
C VAL A 66 3.95 4.88 0.23
N TYR A 67 4.98 5.11 -0.57
CA TYR A 67 5.03 6.24 -1.50
C TYR A 67 4.11 6.02 -2.70
N GLU A 68 3.43 7.08 -3.14
CA GLU A 68 2.53 7.00 -4.31
C GLU A 68 3.25 6.47 -5.56
N GLY A 69 4.53 6.82 -5.74
CA GLY A 69 5.31 6.41 -6.90
C GLY A 69 5.59 4.90 -6.94
N ASP A 70 5.78 4.28 -5.77
CA ASP A 70 5.99 2.83 -5.69
C ASP A 70 4.70 2.07 -5.98
N MET A 71 3.57 2.56 -5.44
CA MET A 71 2.26 2.00 -5.75
C MET A 71 1.92 2.17 -7.23
N ASP A 72 2.23 3.32 -7.83
CA ASP A 72 1.97 3.61 -9.24
C ASP A 72 2.73 2.64 -10.16
N LYS A 73 4.02 2.40 -9.89
CA LYS A 73 4.83 1.41 -10.62
C LYS A 73 4.23 0.00 -10.54
N ILE A 74 3.72 -0.39 -9.37
CA ILE A 74 3.09 -1.70 -9.17
C ILE A 74 1.78 -1.80 -9.94
N ILE A 75 0.93 -0.77 -9.86
CA ILE A 75 -0.33 -0.70 -10.59
C ILE A 75 -0.07 -0.80 -12.08
N GLN A 76 0.83 0.02 -12.64
CA GLN A 76 1.20 -0.03 -14.05
C GLN A 76 1.67 -1.43 -14.47
N LYS A 77 2.48 -2.10 -13.64
CA LYS A 77 2.97 -3.45 -13.93
C LYS A 77 1.85 -4.50 -13.95
N ILE A 78 0.87 -4.40 -13.06
CA ILE A 78 -0.28 -5.33 -13.01
C ILE A 78 -1.26 -5.03 -14.16
N SER A 79 -1.55 -3.76 -14.41
CA SER A 79 -2.45 -3.31 -15.50
C SER A 79 -2.02 -3.77 -16.89
N ARG A 80 -0.71 -4.00 -17.13
CA ARG A 80 -0.21 -4.59 -18.39
C ARG A 80 -0.67 -6.03 -18.62
N ARG A 81 -1.05 -6.75 -17.56
CA ARG A 81 -1.40 -8.19 -17.62
C ARG A 81 -2.89 -8.43 -17.37
N ASP A 82 -3.52 -7.60 -16.55
CA ASP A 82 -4.93 -7.73 -16.19
C ASP A 82 -5.69 -6.43 -16.54
N LYS A 83 -6.50 -6.52 -17.60
CA LYS A 83 -7.34 -5.41 -18.08
C LYS A 83 -8.47 -5.08 -17.11
N ALA A 84 -9.04 -6.08 -16.43
CA ALA A 84 -10.12 -5.85 -15.46
C ALA A 84 -9.60 -5.11 -14.23
N PHE A 85 -8.39 -5.45 -13.77
CA PHE A 85 -7.69 -4.68 -12.75
C PHE A 85 -7.43 -3.23 -13.21
N ALA A 86 -6.96 -3.05 -14.45
CA ALA A 86 -6.69 -1.72 -14.98
C ALA A 86 -7.94 -0.82 -14.98
N GLU A 87 -9.09 -1.35 -15.38
CA GLU A 87 -10.35 -0.61 -15.34
C GLU A 87 -10.77 -0.24 -13.90
N ARG A 88 -10.63 -1.15 -12.92
CA ARG A 88 -10.89 -0.84 -11.50
C ARG A 88 -10.00 0.27 -10.96
N MET A 89 -8.72 0.25 -11.31
CA MET A 89 -7.78 1.32 -10.92
C MET A 89 -8.13 2.65 -11.62
N LYS A 90 -8.64 2.60 -12.85
CA LYS A 90 -9.09 3.76 -13.63
C LYS A 90 -10.41 4.35 -13.12
N THR A 91 -11.29 3.54 -12.55
CA THR A 91 -12.53 4.02 -11.91
C THR A 91 -12.36 4.36 -10.43
N CYS A 92 -11.15 4.26 -9.88
CA CYS A 92 -10.88 4.48 -8.44
C CYS A 92 -11.72 3.57 -7.53
N ASN A 93 -12.00 2.34 -7.97
CA ASN A 93 -12.75 1.36 -7.19
C ASN A 93 -11.95 0.06 -7.01
N PRO A 94 -10.84 0.09 -6.26
CA PRO A 94 -10.01 -1.08 -6.00
C PRO A 94 -10.72 -2.07 -5.08
N SER A 95 -10.61 -3.37 -5.36
CA SER A 95 -11.10 -4.39 -4.43
C SER A 95 -10.14 -4.58 -3.25
N PRO A 96 -10.58 -5.15 -2.10
CA PRO A 96 -9.68 -5.45 -0.97
C PRO A 96 -8.47 -6.31 -1.36
N ARG A 97 -8.64 -7.23 -2.33
CA ARG A 97 -7.55 -8.06 -2.87
C ARG A 97 -6.55 -7.24 -3.67
N ASP A 98 -7.03 -6.28 -4.47
CA ASP A 98 -6.16 -5.38 -5.23
C ASP A 98 -5.29 -4.55 -4.27
N VAL A 99 -5.92 -3.99 -3.24
CA VAL A 99 -5.24 -3.20 -2.20
C VAL A 99 -4.21 -4.03 -1.45
N GLU A 100 -4.56 -5.23 -0.98
CA GLU A 100 -3.61 -6.16 -0.34
C GLU A 100 -2.39 -6.41 -1.23
N TRP A 101 -2.59 -6.66 -2.52
CA TRP A 101 -1.50 -6.94 -3.45
C TRP A 101 -0.62 -5.72 -3.72
N ILE A 102 -1.20 -4.53 -3.88
CA ILE A 102 -0.47 -3.28 -4.08
C ILE A 102 0.41 -3.01 -2.85
N ILE A 103 -0.19 -2.99 -1.66
CA ILE A 103 0.51 -2.66 -0.42
C ILE A 103 1.59 -3.68 -0.09
N ARG A 104 1.28 -4.97 -0.21
CA ARG A 104 2.26 -6.04 0.05
C ARG A 104 3.47 -5.93 -0.89
N ARG A 105 3.28 -5.56 -2.16
CA ARG A 105 4.39 -5.37 -3.09
C ARG A 105 5.15 -4.06 -2.84
N ALA A 106 4.44 -2.97 -2.55
CA ALA A 106 5.04 -1.66 -2.32
C ALA A 106 5.90 -1.63 -1.05
N THR A 107 5.52 -2.43 -0.06
CA THR A 107 6.27 -2.61 1.19
C THR A 107 7.30 -3.73 1.14
N LEU A 108 7.58 -4.30 -0.04
CA LEU A 108 8.51 -5.43 -0.22
C LEU A 108 8.19 -6.62 0.71
N LYS A 109 6.89 -6.92 0.86
CA LYS A 109 6.32 -7.97 1.72
C LYS A 109 6.51 -7.76 3.22
N SER A 110 7.00 -6.60 3.66
CA SER A 110 7.14 -6.28 5.09
C SER A 110 5.80 -5.95 5.77
N LEU A 111 4.77 -5.60 5.00
CA LEU A 111 3.39 -5.40 5.47
C LEU A 111 2.46 -6.36 4.73
N THR A 112 1.63 -7.07 5.51
CA THR A 112 0.52 -7.90 5.01
C THR A 112 -0.71 -7.49 5.81
N LEU A 113 -1.71 -6.96 5.13
CA LEU A 113 -2.89 -6.35 5.77
C LEU A 113 -3.91 -7.42 6.19
N LYS A 114 -3.93 -8.57 5.52
CA LYS A 114 -4.89 -9.67 5.72
C LYS A 114 -6.36 -9.21 5.54
N ILE A 115 -6.63 -8.22 4.68
CA ILE A 115 -7.98 -7.65 4.46
C ILE A 115 -8.79 -8.35 3.36
N SER A 116 -8.14 -9.14 2.52
CA SER A 116 -8.83 -9.99 1.55
C SER A 116 -9.10 -11.35 2.16
N ASN A 117 -10.36 -11.79 2.21
CA ASN A 117 -10.83 -13.13 2.63
C ASN A 117 -10.39 -14.25 1.67
N SER A 118 -9.11 -14.27 1.33
CA SER A 118 -8.48 -15.31 0.53
C SER A 118 -7.99 -16.43 1.44
N SER A 119 -8.77 -17.51 1.60
CA SER A 119 -8.45 -18.71 2.42
C SER A 119 -7.03 -19.26 2.26
N TYR A 120 -6.29 -18.91 1.21
CA TYR A 120 -4.84 -19.10 1.09
C TYR A 120 -4.02 -18.64 2.31
N HIS A 121 -4.39 -17.60 3.06
CA HIS A 121 -3.60 -17.20 4.24
C HIS A 121 -3.68 -18.23 5.39
N LEU A 122 -4.70 -19.09 5.42
CA LEU A 122 -4.78 -20.22 6.36
C LEU A 122 -3.80 -21.35 6.01
N TYR A 123 -3.35 -21.42 4.75
CA TYR A 123 -2.44 -22.47 4.26
C TYR A 123 -0.99 -22.00 4.07
N VAL A 124 -0.71 -20.69 4.21
CA VAL A 124 0.62 -20.09 3.97
C VAL A 124 1.29 -19.62 5.27
N ASP A 125 0.59 -19.64 6.41
CA ASP A 125 1.21 -19.54 7.74
C ASP A 125 1.91 -20.88 8.08
N CYS A 126 2.96 -21.22 7.32
CA CYS A 126 3.78 -22.40 7.56
C CYS A 126 5.21 -21.98 7.93
N ILE A 127 5.58 -22.41 9.15
CA ILE A 127 6.93 -22.53 9.72
C ILE A 127 7.56 -21.21 10.20
N LYS A 128 7.21 -20.81 11.42
CA LYS A 128 8.20 -20.21 12.32
C LYS A 128 8.96 -21.36 12.99
N ASN A 129 10.23 -21.53 12.62
CA ASN A 129 11.21 -22.18 13.48
C ASN A 129 11.57 -21.24 14.64
#